data_AF-A0A5B8LLG1-F1
#
_entry.id   AF-A0A5B8LLG1-F1
#
_cell.length_a   1.000
_cell.length_b   1.000
_cell.length_c   1.000
_cell.angle_alpha   90.00
_cell.angle_beta   90.00
_cell.angle_gamma   90.00
#
_symmetry.space_group_name_H-M   'P 1'
#
loop_
_entity.id
_entity.type
_entity.pdbx_description
1 polymer ?
#
loop_
_entity_poly.entity_id
_entity_poly.type
_entity_poly.pdbx_seq_one_letter_code
_entity_poly.pdbx_strand_id
1 'polypeptide(L)'
;MRKVIGIIVGLVVAVAAIDFAWGLAARWFPSPIDPGADVDILATYVIRMPLAAKLMVVAGWLIAGLAAAFIALRISQWRPAGWIVGVVIVALGVWNLTQLAQPWWMQVMSFVAPLLGCWLAERHFHRARPGDPLIN
;
A
#
# COMPACT_ATOMS: atom_id res chain seq x y z
N MET A 1 8.71 22.25 4.24
CA MET A 1 7.53 21.59 4.85
C MET A 1 6.74 20.74 3.86
N ARG A 2 6.32 21.26 2.69
CA ARG A 2 5.56 20.49 1.68
C ARG A 2 6.10 19.10 1.32
N LYS A 3 7.43 18.93 1.24
CA LYS A 3 8.07 17.63 1.00
C LYS A 3 7.72 16.59 2.08
N VAL A 4 7.95 16.96 3.34
CA VAL A 4 7.69 16.10 4.51
C VAL A 4 6.19 15.83 4.65
N ILE A 5 5.36 16.87 4.53
CA ILE A 5 3.89 16.74 4.59
C ILE A 5 3.39 15.78 3.51
N GLY A 6 3.86 15.92 2.27
CA GLY A 6 3.46 15.03 1.18
C GLY A 6 3.81 13.57 1.46
N ILE A 7 5.00 13.30 2.00
CA ILE A 7 5.41 11.95 2.38
C ILE A 7 4.50 11.40 3.49
N ILE A 8 4.26 12.18 4.56
CA ILE A 8 3.42 11.75 5.68
C ILE A 8 1.98 11.45 5.21
N VAL A 9 1.37 12.37 4.45
CA VAL A 9 0.01 12.18 3.92
C VAL A 9 -0.04 10.97 2.98
N GLY A 10 0.98 10.78 2.14
CA GLY A 10 1.10 9.58 1.31
C GLY A 10 1.10 8.30 2.14
N LEU A 11 1.92 8.24 3.19
CA LEU A 11 1.99 7.07 4.07
C LEU A 11 0.67 6.78 4.78
N VAL A 12 -0.04 7.80 5.26
CA VAL A 12 -1.38 7.65 5.85
C VAL A 12 -2.35 7.03 4.84
N VAL A 13 -2.32 7.47 3.59
CA VAL A 13 -3.16 6.92 2.52
C VAL A 13 -2.77 5.47 2.19
N ALA A 14 -1.48 5.13 2.24
CA ALA A 14 -1.02 3.76 2.03
C ALA A 14 -1.62 2.81 3.06
N VAL A 15 -1.54 3.17 4.34
CA VAL A 15 -2.11 2.38 5.45
C VAL A 15 -3.61 2.23 5.27
N ALA A 16 -4.33 3.34 5.02
CA ALA A 16 -5.77 3.31 4.80
C ALA A 16 -6.18 2.42 3.61
N ALA A 17 -5.41 2.41 2.52
CA ALA A 17 -5.68 1.58 1.35
C ALA A 17 -5.47 0.08 1.63
N ILE A 18 -4.42 -0.28 2.38
CA ILE A 18 -4.14 -1.66 2.78
C ILE A 18 -5.23 -2.16 3.73
N ASP A 19 -5.57 -1.38 4.76
CA ASP A 19 -6.60 -1.73 5.73
C ASP A 19 -7.98 -1.86 5.08
N PHE A 20 -8.29 -0.95 4.15
CA PHE A 20 -9.53 -1.03 3.38
C PHE A 20 -9.60 -2.33 2.56
N ALA A 21 -8.50 -2.73 1.92
CA ALA A 21 -8.46 -3.98 1.16
C ALA A 21 -8.64 -5.21 2.05
N TRP A 22 -8.03 -5.23 3.25
CA TRP A 22 -8.24 -6.28 4.25
C TRP A 22 -9.70 -6.34 4.70
N GLY A 23 -10.29 -5.19 5.06
CA GLY A 23 -11.68 -5.11 5.51
C GLY A 23 -12.66 -5.55 4.41
N LEU A 24 -12.38 -5.18 3.15
CA LEU A 24 -13.20 -5.59 2.01
C LEU A 24 -13.09 -7.10 1.76
N ALA A 25 -11.89 -7.66 1.83
CA ALA A 25 -11.67 -9.10 1.69
C ALA A 25 -12.40 -9.88 2.80
N ALA A 26 -12.27 -9.47 4.06
CA ALA A 26 -12.95 -10.10 5.19
C ALA A 26 -14.48 -10.01 5.08
N ARG A 27 -15.00 -8.87 4.59
CA ARG A 27 -16.44 -8.68 4.40
C ARG A 27 -17.02 -9.54 3.28
N TRP A 28 -16.31 -9.69 2.17
CA TRP A 28 -16.80 -10.44 1.00
C TRP A 28 -16.50 -11.94 1.08
N PHE A 29 -15.45 -12.31 1.81
CA PHE A 29 -15.03 -13.70 2.02
C PHE A 29 -14.95 -13.98 3.53
N PRO A 30 -16.10 -14.05 4.22
CA PRO A 30 -16.12 -14.33 5.64
C PRO A 30 -15.52 -15.72 5.93
N SER A 31 -14.74 -15.80 7.00
CA SER A 31 -14.13 -17.04 7.47
C SER A 31 -14.70 -17.40 8.84
N PRO A 32 -14.87 -18.70 9.15
CA PRO A 32 -15.18 -19.13 10.52
C PRO A 32 -13.99 -18.98 11.47
N ILE A 33 -12.78 -18.75 10.93
CA ILE A 33 -11.59 -18.45 11.73
C ILE A 33 -11.66 -16.96 12.07
N ASP A 34 -11.90 -16.65 13.34
CA ASP A 34 -11.70 -15.30 13.87
C ASP A 34 -10.20 -15.12 14.15
N PRO A 35 -9.48 -14.31 13.36
CA PRO A 35 -8.05 -14.15 13.54
C PRO A 35 -7.67 -13.46 14.86
N GLY A 36 -8.59 -12.76 15.53
CA GLY A 36 -8.33 -12.13 16.83
C GLY A 36 -7.02 -11.32 16.86
N ALA A 37 -6.35 -11.33 18.03
CA ALA A 37 -5.02 -10.76 18.21
C ALA A 37 -3.89 -11.82 18.11
N ASP A 38 -4.22 -13.07 17.74
CA ASP A 38 -3.26 -14.17 17.67
C ASP A 38 -2.66 -14.27 16.28
N VAL A 39 -1.35 -14.07 16.22
CA VAL A 39 -0.58 -14.02 14.97
C VAL A 39 -0.57 -15.36 14.23
N ASP A 40 -0.57 -16.49 14.94
CA ASP A 40 -0.57 -17.83 14.34
C ASP A 40 -1.93 -18.17 13.73
N ILE A 41 -3.01 -17.74 14.41
CA ILE A 41 -4.37 -17.86 13.89
C ILE A 41 -4.54 -16.98 12.65
N LEU A 42 -4.02 -15.76 12.67
CA LEU A 42 -4.02 -14.86 11.51
C LEU A 42 -3.25 -15.47 10.33
N ALA A 43 -2.08 -16.07 10.54
CA ALA A 43 -1.35 -16.77 9.49
C ALA A 43 -2.18 -17.91 8.87
N THR A 44 -2.85 -18.70 9.71
CA THR A 44 -3.74 -19.77 9.24
C THR A 44 -4.92 -19.24 8.45
N TYR A 45 -5.53 -18.15 8.90
CA TYR A 45 -6.59 -17.43 8.17
C TYR A 45 -6.11 -17.01 6.78
N VAL A 46 -4.93 -16.38 6.68
CA VAL A 46 -4.36 -15.93 5.39
C VAL A 46 -3.98 -17.09 4.48
N ILE A 47 -3.49 -18.20 5.03
CA ILE A 47 -3.18 -19.39 4.21
C ILE A 47 -4.47 -19.98 3.63
N ARG A 48 -5.54 -20.05 4.42
CA ARG A 48 -6.80 -20.69 4.04
C ARG A 48 -7.78 -19.80 3.28
N MET A 49 -7.58 -18.48 3.27
CA MET A 49 -8.50 -17.57 2.56
C MET A 49 -8.54 -17.89 1.05
N PRO A 50 -9.70 -17.73 0.39
CA PRO A 50 -9.86 -17.95 -1.04
C PRO A 50 -8.88 -17.13 -1.88
N LEU A 51 -8.49 -17.62 -3.06
CA LEU A 51 -7.58 -16.91 -3.95
C LEU A 51 -8.07 -15.49 -4.29
N ALA A 52 -9.37 -15.32 -4.53
CA ALA A 52 -9.98 -14.02 -4.81
C ALA A 52 -9.76 -13.01 -3.67
N ALA A 53 -9.89 -13.45 -2.42
CA ALA A 53 -9.60 -12.62 -1.25
C ALA A 53 -8.11 -12.22 -1.21
N LYS A 54 -7.19 -13.14 -1.53
CA LYS A 54 -5.74 -12.86 -1.53
C LYS A 54 -5.40 -11.83 -2.60
N LEU A 55 -6.01 -11.96 -3.78
CA LEU A 55 -5.86 -11.00 -4.86
C LEU A 55 -6.41 -9.62 -4.51
N MET A 56 -7.49 -9.52 -3.72
CA MET A 56 -7.95 -8.23 -3.20
C MET A 56 -6.91 -7.56 -2.29
N VAL A 57 -6.29 -8.33 -1.39
CA VAL A 57 -5.20 -7.80 -0.54
C VAL A 57 -4.04 -7.31 -1.40
N VAL A 58 -3.60 -8.10 -2.39
CA VAL A 58 -2.52 -7.68 -3.33
C VAL A 58 -2.91 -6.45 -4.14
N ALA A 59 -4.16 -6.34 -4.58
CA ALA A 59 -4.67 -5.12 -5.23
C ALA A 59 -4.62 -3.92 -4.26
N GLY A 60 -4.91 -4.13 -2.97
CA GLY A 60 -4.72 -3.13 -1.92
C GLY A 60 -3.28 -2.61 -1.85
N TRP A 61 -2.29 -3.50 -1.88
CA TRP A 61 -0.86 -3.13 -1.92
C TRP A 61 -0.48 -2.33 -3.18
N LEU A 62 -1.01 -2.71 -4.34
CA LEU A 62 -0.81 -1.97 -5.59
C LEU A 62 -1.41 -0.57 -5.51
N ILE A 63 -2.66 -0.47 -5.05
CA ILE A 63 -3.40 0.79 -4.89
C ILE A 63 -2.70 1.68 -3.86
N ALA A 64 -2.23 1.10 -2.75
CA ALA A 64 -1.47 1.82 -1.73
C ALA A 64 -0.24 2.47 -2.33
N GLY A 65 0.60 1.72 -3.06
CA GLY A 65 1.77 2.28 -3.74
C GLY A 65 1.41 3.39 -4.72
N LEU A 66 0.40 3.17 -5.57
CA LEU A 66 -0.06 4.13 -6.57
C LEU A 66 -0.59 5.43 -5.94
N ALA A 67 -1.59 5.32 -5.07
CA ALA A 67 -2.27 6.47 -4.48
C ALA A 67 -1.35 7.24 -3.53
N ALA A 68 -0.60 6.54 -2.68
CA ALA A 68 0.31 7.17 -1.73
C ALA A 68 1.45 7.92 -2.43
N ALA A 69 2.10 7.29 -3.41
CA ALA A 69 3.14 7.95 -4.19
C ALA A 69 2.58 9.13 -4.99
N PHE A 70 1.42 8.98 -5.63
CA PHE A 70 0.81 10.07 -6.38
C PHE A 70 0.51 11.27 -5.49
N ILE A 71 -0.10 11.05 -4.32
CA ILE A 71 -0.40 12.12 -3.36
C ILE A 71 0.89 12.78 -2.85
N ALA A 72 1.89 11.99 -2.49
CA ALA A 72 3.19 12.52 -2.07
C ALA A 72 3.84 13.37 -3.15
N LEU A 73 3.82 12.91 -4.40
CA LEU A 73 4.32 13.66 -5.56
C LEU A 73 3.55 14.97 -5.77
N ARG A 74 2.22 14.96 -5.67
CA ARG A 74 1.38 16.15 -5.89
C ARG A 74 1.51 17.18 -4.77
N ILE A 75 1.62 16.78 -3.51
CA ILE A 75 1.81 17.72 -2.39
C ILE A 75 3.24 18.26 -2.38
N SER A 76 4.23 17.38 -2.58
CA SER A 76 5.64 17.77 -2.47
C SER A 76 6.17 18.48 -3.73
N GLN A 77 5.56 18.25 -4.89
CA GLN A 77 6.08 18.60 -6.22
C GLN A 77 7.53 18.10 -6.44
N TRP A 78 7.90 17.01 -5.77
CA TRP A 78 9.27 16.50 -5.69
C TRP A 78 9.31 15.01 -5.98
N ARG A 79 9.89 14.62 -7.14
CA ARG A 79 9.90 13.23 -7.63
C ARG A 79 10.42 12.20 -6.61
N PRO A 80 11.50 12.46 -5.86
CA PRO A 80 11.96 11.55 -4.81
C PRO A 80 10.92 11.24 -3.72
N ALA A 81 9.94 12.11 -3.47
CA ALA A 81 8.91 11.85 -2.45
C ALA A 81 8.09 10.59 -2.76
N GLY A 82 7.78 10.33 -4.03
CA GLY A 82 7.05 9.12 -4.44
C GLY A 82 7.84 7.84 -4.13
N TRP A 83 9.13 7.83 -4.44
CA TRP A 83 10.01 6.70 -4.16
C TRP A 83 10.32 6.52 -2.66
N ILE A 84 10.45 7.61 -1.89
CA ILE A 84 10.59 7.52 -0.43
C ILE A 84 9.38 6.81 0.17
N VAL A 85 8.17 7.18 -0.25
CA VAL A 85 6.94 6.51 0.17
C VAL A 85 6.95 5.03 -0.24
N GLY A 86 7.30 4.72 -1.50
CA GLY A 86 7.40 3.35 -1.99
C GLY A 86 8.36 2.48 -1.19
N VAL A 87 9.56 2.98 -0.89
CA VAL A 87 10.56 2.28 -0.08
C VAL A 87 10.08 2.05 1.35
N VAL A 88 9.44 3.05 1.96
CA VAL A 88 8.88 2.90 3.32
C VAL A 88 7.76 1.86 3.34
N ILE A 89 6.85 1.86 2.37
CA ILE A 89 5.80 0.85 2.25
C ILE A 89 6.40 -0.55 2.13
N VAL A 90 7.42 -0.71 1.28
CA VAL A 90 8.11 -2.01 1.12
C VAL A 90 8.79 -2.42 2.43
N ALA A 91 9.49 -1.52 3.11
CA ALA A 91 10.13 -1.80 4.39
C ALA A 91 9.11 -2.24 5.45
N LEU A 92 7.95 -1.58 5.51
CA LEU A 92 6.83 -1.99 6.37
C LEU A 92 6.24 -3.34 5.95
N GLY A 93 6.20 -3.64 4.66
CA GLY A 93 5.84 -4.97 4.14
C GLY A 93 6.81 -6.05 4.60
N VAL A 94 8.12 -5.81 4.50
CA VAL A 94 9.14 -6.74 5.01
C VAL A 94 8.96 -6.99 6.50
N TRP A 95 8.78 -5.92 7.27
CA TRP A 95 8.51 -6.02 8.70
C TRP A 95 7.23 -6.82 8.97
N ASN A 96 6.17 -6.63 8.17
CA ASN A 96 4.94 -7.40 8.30
C ASN A 96 5.18 -8.89 8.07
N LEU A 97 6.03 -9.26 7.11
CA LEU A 97 6.37 -10.66 6.82
C LEU A 97 7.14 -11.36 7.95
N THR A 98 7.84 -10.63 8.82
CA THR A 98 8.49 -11.22 10.00
C THR A 98 7.49 -11.53 11.11
N GLN A 99 6.29 -10.98 11.03
CA GLN A 99 5.21 -11.19 12.00
C GLN A 99 4.18 -12.18 11.45
N LEU A 100 3.77 -12.01 10.20
CA LEU A 100 2.67 -12.77 9.59
C LEU A 100 3.19 -13.66 8.47
N ALA A 101 3.14 -14.97 8.67
CA ALA A 101 3.45 -15.94 7.62
C ALA A 101 2.35 -15.92 6.54
N GLN A 102 2.77 -15.70 5.29
CA GLN A 102 1.88 -15.63 4.13
C GLN A 102 2.34 -16.63 3.05
N PRO A 103 1.47 -17.02 2.10
CA PRO A 103 1.89 -17.75 0.91
C PRO A 103 3.06 -17.06 0.19
N TRP A 104 4.06 -17.82 -0.26
CA TRP A 104 5.30 -17.27 -0.84
C TRP A 104 5.06 -16.25 -1.96
N TRP A 105 4.03 -16.45 -2.78
CA TRP A 105 3.72 -15.53 -3.87
C TRP A 105 3.16 -14.19 -3.35
N MET A 106 2.41 -14.19 -2.24
CA MET A 106 1.95 -12.95 -1.59
C MET A 106 3.13 -12.21 -0.97
N GLN A 107 4.10 -12.94 -0.42
CA GLN A 107 5.34 -12.33 0.06
C GLN A 107 6.02 -11.58 -1.08
N VAL A 108 6.19 -12.19 -2.27
CA VAL A 108 6.75 -11.48 -3.44
C VAL A 108 5.90 -10.25 -3.81
N MET A 109 4.57 -10.38 -3.78
CA MET A 109 3.67 -9.28 -4.13
C MET A 109 3.68 -8.12 -3.12
N SER A 110 4.01 -8.34 -1.84
CA SER A 110 4.15 -7.22 -0.89
C SER A 110 5.32 -6.29 -1.24
N PHE A 111 6.24 -6.71 -2.11
CA PHE A 111 7.29 -5.86 -2.67
C PHE A 111 6.90 -5.35 -4.06
N VAL A 112 6.49 -6.26 -4.94
CA VAL A 112 6.28 -5.96 -6.36
C VAL A 112 5.09 -5.02 -6.56
N ALA A 113 3.96 -5.29 -5.90
CA ALA A 113 2.74 -4.51 -6.07
C ALA A 113 2.89 -3.03 -5.69
N PRO A 114 3.38 -2.67 -4.48
CA PRO A 114 3.52 -1.25 -4.14
C PRO A 114 4.56 -0.54 -5.00
N LEU A 115 5.66 -1.20 -5.39
CA LEU A 115 6.66 -0.61 -6.29
C LEU A 115 6.11 -0.39 -7.70
N LEU A 116 5.33 -1.33 -8.23
CA LEU A 116 4.64 -1.16 -9.50
C LEU A 116 3.66 0.02 -9.44
N GLY A 117 2.92 0.15 -8.33
CA GLY A 117 2.03 1.29 -8.08
C GLY A 117 2.79 2.61 -8.06
N CYS A 118 3.91 2.68 -7.34
CA CYS A 118 4.76 3.87 -7.27
C CYS A 118 5.30 4.26 -8.66
N TRP A 119 5.76 3.27 -9.43
CA TRP A 119 6.24 3.49 -10.79
C TRP A 119 5.14 4.01 -11.72
N LEU A 120 3.93 3.48 -11.62
CA LEU A 120 2.76 3.99 -12.33
C LEU A 120 2.45 5.45 -11.93
N ALA A 121 2.50 5.76 -10.64
CA ALA A 121 2.31 7.13 -10.15
C ALA A 121 3.34 8.10 -10.74
N GLU A 122 4.61 7.70 -10.77
CA GLU A 122 5.69 8.54 -11.30
C GLU A 122 5.56 8.77 -12.82
N ARG A 123 5.13 7.76 -13.58
CA ARG A 123 4.89 7.89 -15.02
C ARG A 123 3.79 8.89 -15.35
N HIS A 124 2.75 8.97 -14.53
CA HIS A 124 1.62 9.88 -14.75
C HIS A 124 1.81 11.24 -14.06
N PHE A 125 2.80 11.37 -13.19
CA PHE A 125 3.07 12.62 -12.48
C PHE A 125 3.77 13.65 -13.37
N HIS A 126 3.16 14.83 -13.44
CA HIS A 126 3.72 16.02 -14.05
C HIS A 126 3.83 17.13 -13.00
N ARG A 127 4.96 17.84 -12.99
CA ARG A 127 5.14 19.01 -12.11
C ARG A 127 4.15 20.12 -12.52
N ALA A 128 3.56 20.75 -11.52
CA ALA A 128 2.73 21.94 -11.73
C ALA A 128 3.56 23.04 -12.41
N ARG A 129 2.97 23.70 -13.40
CA ARG A 129 3.62 24.81 -14.13
C ARG A 129 3.31 26.13 -13.44
N PRO A 130 4.18 27.16 -13.51
CA PRO A 130 3.86 28.50 -13.03
C PRO A 130 2.49 28.95 -13.58
N GLY A 131 1.55 29.30 -12.70
CA GLY A 131 0.16 29.61 -13.04
C GLY A 131 -0.85 28.50 -12.78
N ASP A 132 -0.43 27.28 -12.41
CA ASP A 132 -1.36 26.22 -11.98
C ASP A 132 -2.06 26.59 -10.65
N PRO A 133 -3.38 26.36 -10.52
CA PRO A 133 -4.12 26.62 -9.27
C PRO A 133 -3.66 25.78 -8.07
N LEU A 134 -2.71 24.86 -8.26
CA LEU A 134 -2.13 24.01 -7.21
C LEU A 134 -0.88 24.63 -6.55
N ILE A 135 -0.33 25.68 -7.16
CA ILE A 135 0.88 26.39 -6.69
C ILE A 135 0.69 27.91 -6.58
N ASN A 136 -0.43 28.45 -7.06
CA ASN A 136 -0.89 29.81 -6.76
C ASN A 136 -1.59 29.85 -5.40
#